data_AF-A0A937LUS6-F1
#
_entry.id   AF-A0A937LUS6-F1
#
_cell.length_a   1.000
_cell.length_b   1.000
_cell.length_c   1.000
_cell.angle_alpha   90.00
_cell.angle_beta   90.00
_cell.angle_gamma   90.00
#
_symmetry.space_group_name_H-M   'P 1'
#
loop_
_entity.id
_entity.type
_entity.pdbx_description
1 polymer ?
#
loop_
_entity_poly.entity_id
_entity_poly.type
_entity_poly.pdbx_seq_one_letter_code
_entity_poly.pdbx_strand_id
1 'polypeptide(L)'
;MTEMQIWNIMQMGLISNAMYFVGLVLLTWLGFRFAAKMRETQDAEMLGKVMVSLFYVLIGLSFFNVNMIAGDIIMGSADAMAALADRSAMADNFVSDMSQSALNPGGPLTIVFSLLPMVMQLLMTWGKAPSK
;
A
#
# COMPACT_ATOMS: atom_id res chain seq x y z
N MET A 1 -14.23 7.80 -25.43
CA MET A 1 -14.64 7.49 -24.05
C MET A 1 -15.27 8.75 -23.47
N THR A 2 -16.39 8.66 -22.76
CA THR A 2 -17.01 9.81 -22.12
C THR A 2 -16.40 10.05 -20.74
N GLU A 3 -16.51 11.27 -20.20
CA GLU A 3 -16.09 11.60 -18.84
C GLU A 3 -16.68 10.62 -17.81
N MET A 4 -17.99 10.34 -17.89
CA MET A 4 -18.67 9.41 -17.00
C MET A 4 -18.11 7.97 -17.10
N GLN A 5 -17.72 7.54 -18.30
CA GLN A 5 -17.08 6.22 -18.47
C GLN A 5 -15.71 6.18 -17.78
N ILE A 6 -14.90 7.23 -17.87
CA ILE A 6 -13.59 7.30 -17.21
C ILE A 6 -13.78 7.26 -15.69
N TRP A 7 -14.72 8.04 -15.15
CA TRP A 7 -15.03 8.01 -13.71
C TRP A 7 -15.44 6.60 -13.25
N ASN A 8 -16.31 5.93 -14.00
CA ASN A 8 -16.76 4.58 -13.65
C ASN A 8 -15.61 3.55 -13.71
N ILE A 9 -14.74 3.62 -14.71
CA ILE A 9 -13.57 2.73 -14.83
C ILE A 9 -12.61 2.96 -13.68
N MET A 10 -12.32 4.22 -13.34
CA MET A 10 -11.46 4.58 -12.21
C MET A 10 -11.98 4.00 -10.90
N GLN A 11 -13.27 4.22 -10.59
CA GLN A 11 -13.89 3.71 -9.36
C GLN A 11 -13.88 2.19 -9.32
N MET A 12 -14.16 1.51 -10.44
CA MET A 12 -14.09 0.05 -10.51
C MET A 12 -12.67 -0.48 -10.27
N GLY A 13 -11.66 0.18 -10.84
CA GLY A 13 -10.25 -0.13 -10.61
C GLY A 13 -9.87 0.04 -9.13
N LEU A 14 -10.28 1.13 -8.50
CA LEU A 14 -10.03 1.39 -7.08
C LEU A 14 -10.72 0.38 -6.17
N ILE A 15 -11.96 0.00 -6.46
CA ILE A 15 -12.68 -1.05 -5.72
C ILE A 15 -11.95 -2.40 -5.84
N SER A 16 -11.50 -2.76 -7.05
CA SER A 16 -10.73 -3.98 -7.25
C SER A 16 -9.41 -3.95 -6.47
N ASN A 17 -8.68 -2.83 -6.52
CA ASN A 17 -7.43 -2.66 -5.78
C ASN A 17 -7.62 -2.71 -4.25
N ALA A 18 -8.75 -2.19 -3.75
CA ALA A 18 -9.09 -2.23 -2.34
C ALA A 18 -9.20 -3.67 -1.79
N MET A 19 -9.62 -4.65 -2.60
CA MET A 19 -9.66 -6.05 -2.18
C MET A 19 -8.27 -6.63 -1.89
N TYR A 20 -7.29 -6.29 -2.73
CA TYR A 20 -5.88 -6.66 -2.48
C TYR A 20 -5.34 -5.96 -1.23
N PHE A 21 -5.67 -4.68 -1.04
CA PHE A 21 -5.31 -3.94 0.18
C PHE A 21 -5.84 -4.62 1.44
N VAL A 22 -7.12 -5.02 1.45
CA VAL A 22 -7.72 -5.74 2.59
C VAL A 22 -6.99 -7.06 2.87
N GLY A 23 -6.68 -7.84 1.82
CA GLY A 23 -5.89 -9.07 1.97
C GLY A 23 -4.52 -8.83 2.60
N LEU A 24 -3.84 -7.76 2.20
CA LEU A 24 -2.53 -7.38 2.74
C LEU A 24 -2.60 -6.83 4.17
N VAL A 25 -3.68 -6.17 4.57
CA VAL A 25 -3.92 -5.79 5.97
C VAL A 25 -4.01 -7.04 6.86
N LEU A 26 -4.72 -8.08 6.42
CA LEU A 26 -4.82 -9.34 7.16
C LEU A 26 -3.47 -10.07 7.26
N LEU A 27 -2.72 -10.12 6.17
CA LEU A 27 -1.38 -10.73 6.16
C LEU A 27 -0.39 -9.94 7.04
N THR A 28 -0.48 -8.61 7.04
CA THR A 28 0.32 -7.76 7.92
C THR A 28 -0.04 -7.99 9.39
N TRP A 29 -1.33 -8.11 9.71
CA TRP A 29 -1.78 -8.47 11.06
C TRP A 29 -1.23 -9.82 11.50
N LEU A 30 -1.28 -10.84 10.62
CA LEU A 30 -0.66 -12.15 10.89
C LEU A 30 0.86 -12.02 11.10
N GLY A 31 1.55 -11.20 10.30
CA GLY A 31 2.99 -10.93 10.45
C GLY A 31 3.33 -10.35 11.82
N PHE A 32 2.51 -9.44 12.35
CA PHE A 32 2.70 -8.94 13.72
C PHE A 32 2.54 -10.03 14.79
N ARG A 33 1.66 -11.02 14.59
CA ARG A 33 1.54 -12.16 15.51
C ARG A 33 2.80 -13.04 15.49
N PHE A 34 3.40 -13.25 14.33
CA PHE A 34 4.68 -13.96 14.22
C PHE A 34 5.81 -13.17 14.89
N ALA A 35 5.89 -11.86 14.65
CA ALA A 35 6.91 -11.01 15.24
C ALA A 35 6.80 -10.97 16.78
N ALA A 36 5.59 -10.89 17.33
CA ALA A 36 5.35 -10.97 18.77
C ALA A 36 5.85 -12.30 19.37
N LYS A 37 5.51 -13.44 18.75
CA LYS A 37 5.97 -14.76 19.19
C LYS A 37 7.49 -14.92 19.15
N MET A 38 8.13 -14.40 18.09
CA MET A 38 9.59 -14.41 17.97
C MET A 38 10.28 -13.58 19.04
N ARG A 39 9.67 -12.46 19.46
CA ARG A 39 10.19 -11.61 20.53
C ARG A 39 10.10 -12.26 21.91
N GLU A 40 9.07 -13.08 22.15
CA GLU A 40 8.87 -13.79 23.41
C GLU A 40 9.77 -15.01 23.56
N THR A 41 10.16 -15.63 22.45
CA THR A 41 10.97 -16.85 22.45
C THR A 41 12.46 -16.51 22.47
N GLN A 42 13.08 -16.56 23.64
CA GLN A 42 14.48 -16.12 23.86
C GLN A 42 15.52 -16.87 23.00
N ASP A 43 15.24 -18.13 22.63
CA ASP A 43 16.06 -18.97 21.74
C ASP A 43 15.35 -19.29 20.42
N ALA A 44 14.63 -18.32 19.84
CA ALA A 44 14.05 -18.52 18.51
C ALA A 44 15.14 -18.87 17.48
N GLU A 45 14.99 -20.04 16.85
CA GLU A 45 15.90 -20.56 15.85
C GLU A 45 16.19 -19.53 14.75
N MET A 46 17.46 -19.33 14.40
CA MET A 46 17.90 -18.35 13.41
C MET A 46 17.17 -18.52 12.07
N LEU A 47 16.97 -19.77 11.65
CA LEU A 47 16.23 -20.10 10.43
C LEU A 47 14.78 -19.58 10.50
N GLY A 48 14.11 -19.74 11.64
CA GLY A 48 12.77 -19.20 11.87
C GLY A 48 12.71 -17.69 11.72
N LYS A 49 13.66 -16.96 12.31
CA LYS A 49 13.75 -15.48 12.19
C LYS A 49 13.95 -15.02 10.75
N VAL A 50 14.77 -15.72 9.98
CA VAL A 50 15.01 -15.41 8.56
C VAL A 50 13.75 -15.65 7.73
N MET A 51 13.08 -16.80 7.92
CA MET A 51 11.86 -17.13 7.16
C MET A 51 10.73 -16.12 7.41
N VAL A 52 10.49 -15.74 8.67
CA VAL A 52 9.45 -14.75 8.98
C VAL A 52 9.85 -13.35 8.50
N SER A 53 11.14 -13.00 8.50
CA SER A 53 11.62 -11.73 7.93
C SER A 53 11.35 -11.64 6.44
N LEU A 54 11.60 -12.72 5.70
CA LEU A 54 11.28 -12.81 4.28
C LEU A 54 9.78 -12.63 4.04
N PHE A 55 8.94 -13.26 4.86
CA PHE A 55 7.49 -13.09 4.82
C PHE A 55 7.07 -11.62 4.99
N TYR A 56 7.63 -10.90 5.98
CA TYR A 56 7.32 -9.47 6.19
C TYR A 56 7.74 -8.62 4.99
N VAL A 57 8.92 -8.88 4.42
CA VAL A 57 9.43 -8.15 3.26
C VAL A 57 8.53 -8.33 2.04
N LEU A 58 8.12 -9.56 1.74
CA LEU A 58 7.22 -9.84 0.63
C LEU A 58 5.86 -9.16 0.79
N ILE A 59 5.33 -9.11 2.01
CA ILE A 59 4.08 -8.38 2.30
C ILE A 59 4.29 -6.87 2.14
N GLY A 60 5.37 -6.31 2.69
CA GLY A 60 5.68 -4.88 2.57
C GLY A 60 5.81 -4.45 1.12
N LEU A 61 6.55 -5.22 0.30
CA LEU A 61 6.68 -4.95 -1.14
C LEU A 61 5.34 -5.07 -1.88
N SER A 62 4.51 -6.04 -1.52
CA SER A 62 3.17 -6.18 -2.08
C SER A 62 2.25 -5.01 -1.70
N PHE A 63 2.36 -4.51 -0.46
CA PHE A 63 1.57 -3.39 0.03
C PHE A 63 2.00 -2.06 -0.59
N PHE A 64 3.30 -1.91 -0.85
CA PHE A 64 3.83 -0.85 -1.69
C PHE A 64 3.29 -0.95 -3.13
N ASN A 65 3.32 -2.14 -3.74
CA ASN A 65 2.85 -2.32 -5.11
C ASN A 65 1.35 -2.00 -5.27
N VAL A 66 0.50 -2.47 -4.36
CA VAL A 66 -0.94 -2.14 -4.35
C VAL A 66 -1.18 -0.63 -4.20
N ASN A 67 -0.34 0.07 -3.44
CA ASN A 67 -0.41 1.52 -3.35
C ASN A 67 -0.01 2.22 -4.67
N MET A 68 1.03 1.73 -5.35
CA MET A 68 1.42 2.23 -6.68
C MET A 68 0.33 2.02 -7.72
N ILE A 69 -0.28 0.82 -7.77
CA ILE A 69 -1.37 0.51 -8.70
C ILE A 69 -2.55 1.46 -8.53
N ALA A 70 -2.92 1.81 -7.29
CA ALA A 70 -3.95 2.83 -7.05
C ALA A 70 -3.54 4.20 -7.60
N GLY A 71 -2.28 4.60 -7.46
CA GLY A 71 -1.75 5.82 -8.06
C GLY A 71 -1.85 5.80 -9.58
N ASP A 72 -1.47 4.70 -10.21
CA ASP A 72 -1.52 4.53 -11.66
C ASP A 72 -2.97 4.57 -12.20
N ILE A 73 -3.92 3.97 -11.48
CA ILE A 73 -5.36 4.05 -11.83
C ILE A 73 -5.83 5.50 -11.84
N ILE A 74 -5.46 6.27 -10.81
CA ILE A 74 -5.86 7.66 -10.67
C ILE A 74 -5.19 8.53 -11.73
N MET A 75 -3.87 8.43 -11.91
CA MET A 75 -3.12 9.21 -12.91
C MET A 75 -3.55 8.86 -14.32
N GLY A 76 -3.71 7.58 -14.66
CA GLY A 76 -4.19 7.17 -15.98
C GLY A 76 -5.62 7.66 -16.26
N SER A 77 -6.46 7.79 -15.23
CA SER A 77 -7.79 8.40 -15.36
C SER A 77 -7.69 9.91 -15.57
N ALA A 78 -6.78 10.60 -14.87
CA ALA A 78 -6.54 12.03 -15.07
C ALA A 78 -6.03 12.31 -16.50
N ASP A 79 -5.09 11.50 -17.01
CA ASP A 79 -4.59 11.62 -18.38
C ASP A 79 -5.70 11.40 -19.41
N ALA A 80 -6.57 10.41 -19.19
CA ALA A 80 -7.71 10.16 -20.04
C ALA A 80 -8.72 11.33 -20.02
N MET A 81 -8.93 11.96 -18.86
CA MET A 81 -9.77 13.17 -18.73
C MET A 81 -9.15 14.36 -19.45
N ALA A 82 -7.83 14.54 -19.35
CA ALA A 82 -7.11 15.62 -19.99
C ALA A 82 -7.19 15.55 -21.54
N ALA A 83 -7.38 14.35 -22.09
CA ALA A 83 -7.57 14.13 -23.52
C ALA A 83 -8.99 14.45 -24.03
N LEU A 84 -9.96 14.71 -23.15
CA LEU A 84 -11.32 15.08 -23.55
C LEU A 84 -11.38 16.53 -24.04
N ALA A 85 -12.04 16.74 -25.18
CA ALA A 85 -12.28 18.05 -25.77
C ALA A 85 -13.29 18.89 -24.99
N ASP A 86 -14.29 18.24 -24.38
CA ASP A 86 -15.27 18.85 -23.50
C ASP A 86 -15.32 18.02 -22.21
N ARG A 87 -15.17 18.71 -21.07
CA ARG A 87 -15.10 18.09 -19.75
C ARG A 87 -15.62 19.06 -18.70
N SER A 88 -16.13 18.52 -17.61
CA SER A 88 -16.62 19.32 -16.50
C SER A 88 -15.50 20.04 -15.75
N ALA A 89 -15.85 21.12 -15.04
CA ALA A 89 -14.94 21.79 -14.12
C ALA A 89 -14.41 20.84 -13.02
N MET A 90 -15.17 19.79 -12.66
CA MET A 90 -14.70 18.76 -11.74
C MET A 90 -13.56 17.94 -12.34
N ALA A 91 -13.66 17.56 -13.62
CA ALA A 91 -12.59 16.87 -14.32
C ALA A 91 -11.35 17.75 -14.45
N ASP A 92 -11.51 19.05 -14.70
CA ASP A 92 -10.37 19.99 -14.74
C ASP A 92 -9.65 20.09 -13.39
N ASN A 93 -10.39 20.24 -12.29
CA ASN A 93 -9.82 20.25 -10.94
C ASN A 93 -9.13 18.91 -10.62
N PHE A 94 -9.72 17.79 -11.03
CA PHE A 94 -9.12 16.48 -10.81
C PHE A 94 -7.77 16.34 -11.52
N VAL A 95 -7.68 16.79 -12.78
CA VAL A 95 -6.44 16.78 -13.56
C VAL A 95 -5.38 17.68 -12.92
N SER A 96 -5.75 18.85 -12.39
CA SER A 96 -4.79 19.73 -11.71
C SER A 96 -4.31 19.16 -10.38
N ASP A 97 -5.22 18.63 -9.57
CA ASP A 97 -4.96 18.32 -8.16
C ASP A 97 -4.23 16.99 -7.95
N MET A 98 -4.46 16.01 -8.83
CA MET A 98 -3.89 14.67 -8.64
C MET A 98 -2.35 14.63 -8.76
N SER A 99 -1.75 15.63 -9.42
CA SER A 99 -0.30 15.77 -9.54
C SER A 99 0.39 16.32 -8.28
N GLN A 100 -0.34 16.84 -7.30
CA GLN A 100 0.25 17.71 -6.26
C GLN A 100 0.17 17.18 -4.82
N SER A 101 -0.65 16.17 -4.54
CA SER A 101 -0.85 15.69 -3.17
C SER A 101 0.12 14.58 -2.78
N ALA A 102 0.96 14.84 -1.77
CA ALA A 102 1.86 13.86 -1.18
C ALA A 102 1.13 12.67 -0.51
N LEU A 103 -0.16 12.83 -0.21
CA LEU A 103 -1.04 11.85 0.42
C LEU A 103 -1.83 11.01 -0.59
N ASN A 104 -1.75 11.31 -1.88
CA ASN A 104 -2.40 10.49 -2.89
C ASN A 104 -1.77 9.08 -2.92
N PRO A 105 -2.53 8.04 -3.29
CA PRO A 105 -1.93 6.76 -3.65
C PRO A 105 -0.85 6.97 -4.72
N GLY A 106 0.33 6.34 -4.57
CA GLY A 106 1.49 6.70 -5.39
C GLY A 106 2.42 7.73 -4.76
N GLY A 107 1.89 8.56 -3.85
CA GLY A 107 2.61 9.67 -3.23
C GLY A 107 3.60 9.24 -2.16
N PRO A 108 4.63 10.07 -1.89
CA PRO A 108 5.75 9.71 -1.01
C PRO A 108 5.32 9.33 0.41
N LEU A 109 4.30 9.99 0.98
CA LEU A 109 3.83 9.65 2.33
C LEU A 109 3.12 8.30 2.36
N THR A 110 2.38 7.96 1.31
CA THR A 110 1.68 6.68 1.25
C THR A 110 2.65 5.51 1.01
N ILE A 111 3.73 5.74 0.27
CA ILE A 111 4.86 4.78 0.14
C ILE A 111 5.47 4.48 1.51
N VAL A 112 5.80 5.52 2.27
CA VAL A 112 6.36 5.37 3.62
C VAL A 112 5.40 4.58 4.50
N PHE A 113 4.11 4.95 4.46
CA PHE A 113 3.06 4.22 5.19
C PHE A 113 2.99 2.74 4.78
N SER A 114 3.11 2.40 3.50
CA SER A 114 3.05 1.02 3.02
C SER A 114 4.23 0.15 3.51
N LEU A 115 5.41 0.74 3.70
CA LEU A 115 6.60 0.00 4.15
C LEU A 115 6.78 -0.01 5.67
N LEU A 116 6.14 0.92 6.39
CA LEU A 116 6.28 1.08 7.83
C LEU A 116 5.96 -0.20 8.62
N PRO A 117 4.85 -0.94 8.35
CA PRO A 117 4.54 -2.16 9.10
C PRO A 117 5.62 -3.24 8.98
N MET A 118 6.19 -3.40 7.79
CA MET A 118 7.30 -4.34 7.55
C MET A 118 8.50 -4.00 8.43
N VAL A 119 8.89 -2.71 8.48
CA VAL A 119 10.00 -2.25 9.33
C VAL A 119 9.72 -2.54 10.80
N MET A 120 8.50 -2.27 11.28
CA MET A 120 8.10 -2.55 12.66
C MET A 120 8.19 -4.05 12.98
N GLN A 121 7.73 -4.93 12.09
CA GLN A 121 7.80 -6.39 12.28
C GLN A 121 9.24 -6.92 12.33
N LEU A 122 10.12 -6.38 11.49
CA LEU A 122 11.56 -6.69 11.52
C LEU A 122 12.19 -6.24 12.84
N LEU A 123 11.91 -5.00 13.28
CA LEU A 123 12.41 -4.48 14.55
C LEU A 123 11.92 -5.31 15.75
N MET A 124 10.69 -5.81 15.72
CA MET A 124 10.17 -6.68 16.78
C MET A 124 10.86 -8.07 16.80
N THR A 125 11.20 -8.61 15.63
CA THR A 125 11.80 -9.95 15.49
C THR A 125 13.29 -9.97 15.85
N TRP A 126 14.02 -8.91 15.50
CA TRP A 126 15.46 -8.79 15.72
C TRP A 126 15.82 -7.91 16.93
N GLY A 127 14.88 -7.12 17.43
CA GLY A 127 15.08 -6.25 18.59
C GLY A 127 15.12 -7.03 19.91
N LYS A 128 15.77 -6.44 20.91
CA LYS A 128 15.85 -7.02 22.26
C LYS A 128 14.46 -6.97 22.93
N ALA A 129 14.10 -8.06 23.60
CA ALA A 129 12.95 -8.03 24.52
C ALA A 129 13.26 -7.07 25.69
N PRO A 130 12.26 -6.33 26.22
CA PRO A 130 12.47 -5.53 27.43
C PRO A 130 12.90 -6.48 28.55
N SER A 131 13.88 -6.11 29.39
CA SER A 131 14.18 -6.91 30.58
C SER A 131 12.95 -6.91 31.48
N LYS A 132 12.48 -8.10 31.85
CA LYS A 132 11.43 -8.27 32.86
C LYS A 132 11.90 -7.72 34.20
#